data_AF-A0A1V0M3X0-F1
#
_entry.id   AF-A0A1V0M3X0-F1
#
_cell.length_a   1.000
_cell.length_b   1.000
_cell.length_c   1.000
_cell.angle_alpha   90.00
_cell.angle_beta   90.00
_cell.angle_gamma   90.00
#
_symmetry.space_group_name_H-M   'P 1'
#
loop_
_entity.id
_entity.type
_entity.pdbx_description
1 polymer ?
#
loop_
_entity_poly.entity_id
_entity_poly.type
_entity_poly.pdbx_seq_one_letter_code
_entity_poly.pdbx_strand_id
1 'polypeptide(L)'
;MAQLNVIKSGSASDITVTFDALDVASVSYSVYDATGKLIAENQPITINSGVLFVSFSVSGDLNTLTDGKQKDMRRIVVRSETETGRVSETEQFYAVIASFDLVVPSQSFISLMEAKLAAMDMYEADAFLMLNDHTQRQALIEATSRLKAMSFSLKRIYKISDYEYDRPQNILVANTLPFYLAGDFKSDIIDFTELTEDEFKVLPDYFTKDLAQACMIEAVATVKTDGAADAREDGLLSESIGETTNMYRSGRSATKTLSRKTWRLVARYTDNVIRLRRG
;
A
#
# COMPACT_ATOMS: atom_id res chain seq x y z
N MET A 1 2.11 13.14 -17.50
CA MET A 1 0.81 12.77 -16.91
C MET A 1 0.54 13.74 -15.78
N ALA A 2 -0.60 14.43 -15.77
CA ALA A 2 -0.93 15.34 -14.68
C ALA A 2 -1.10 14.52 -13.39
N GLN A 3 -0.30 14.82 -12.36
CA GLN A 3 -0.42 14.17 -11.06
C GLN A 3 -1.81 14.50 -10.50
N LEU A 4 -2.62 13.47 -10.28
CA LEU A 4 -3.92 13.63 -9.63
C LEU A 4 -3.66 14.07 -8.19
N ASN A 5 -4.25 15.20 -7.78
CA ASN A 5 -4.03 15.73 -6.44
C ASN A 5 -4.75 14.82 -5.41
N VAL A 6 -4.05 14.46 -4.34
CA VAL A 6 -4.56 13.53 -3.31
C VAL A 6 -4.54 14.21 -1.96
N ILE A 7 -5.71 14.31 -1.33
CA ILE A 7 -5.88 14.98 -0.03
C ILE A 7 -6.37 14.01 1.04
N LYS A 8 -6.10 14.35 2.31
CA LYS A 8 -6.62 13.60 3.47
C LYS A 8 -8.09 13.99 3.71
N SER A 9 -8.92 13.05 4.14
CA SER A 9 -10.29 13.33 4.58
C SER A 9 -10.28 14.44 5.63
N GLY A 10 -11.13 15.45 5.45
CA GLY A 10 -11.22 16.61 6.34
C GLY A 10 -10.16 17.70 6.11
N SER A 11 -9.22 17.52 5.18
CA SER A 11 -8.28 18.58 4.78
C SER A 11 -8.86 19.47 3.69
N ALA A 12 -8.49 20.76 3.72
CA ALA A 12 -8.82 21.68 2.66
C ALA A 12 -7.99 21.39 1.40
N SER A 13 -8.56 21.64 0.22
CA SER A 13 -7.85 21.48 -1.05
C SER A 13 -7.75 22.81 -1.77
N ASP A 14 -6.51 23.23 -2.04
CA ASP A 14 -6.23 24.43 -2.82
C ASP A 14 -6.26 24.11 -4.30
N ILE A 15 -7.12 24.83 -5.02
CA ILE A 15 -7.39 24.65 -6.43
C ILE A 15 -7.09 25.95 -7.14
N THR A 16 -6.32 25.85 -8.22
CA THR A 16 -6.03 26.98 -9.10
C THR A 16 -6.66 26.72 -10.45
N VAL A 17 -7.49 27.64 -10.91
CA VAL A 17 -8.11 27.61 -12.24
C VAL A 17 -7.65 28.82 -13.04
N THR A 18 -7.32 28.60 -14.31
CA THR A 18 -7.02 29.64 -15.28
C THR A 18 -8.26 29.97 -16.10
N PHE A 19 -8.48 31.25 -16.36
CA PHE A 19 -9.56 31.73 -17.23
C PHE A 19 -9.03 32.05 -18.62
N ASP A 20 -9.83 31.76 -19.64
CA ASP A 20 -9.50 32.07 -21.03
C ASP A 20 -9.80 33.54 -21.42
N ALA A 21 -10.42 34.30 -20.51
CA ALA A 21 -10.86 35.67 -20.73
C ALA A 21 -10.50 36.59 -19.55
N LEU A 22 -10.22 37.87 -19.83
CA LEU A 22 -9.89 38.88 -18.81
C LEU A 22 -11.13 39.60 -18.23
N ASP A 23 -12.29 39.50 -18.88
CA ASP A 23 -13.55 40.18 -18.53
C ASP A 23 -14.46 39.31 -17.65
N VAL A 24 -13.89 38.47 -16.78
CA VAL A 24 -14.67 37.61 -15.87
C VAL A 24 -15.36 38.47 -14.79
N ALA A 25 -16.69 38.40 -14.74
CA ALA A 25 -17.53 39.18 -13.82
C ALA A 25 -17.91 38.40 -12.56
N SER A 26 -18.19 37.10 -12.70
CA SER A 26 -18.51 36.24 -11.55
C SER A 26 -17.99 34.82 -11.74
N VAL A 27 -17.63 34.17 -10.64
CA VAL A 27 -17.13 32.79 -10.62
C VAL A 27 -17.79 32.04 -9.47
N SER A 28 -18.24 30.83 -9.75
CA SER A 28 -18.79 29.91 -8.77
C SER A 28 -18.22 28.51 -8.96
N TYR A 29 -18.17 27.72 -7.90
CA TYR A 29 -17.79 26.31 -7.98
C TYR A 29 -18.86 25.40 -7.41
N SER A 30 -18.96 24.20 -7.97
CA SER A 30 -19.78 23.11 -7.46
C SER A 30 -18.94 21.86 -7.26
N VAL A 31 -19.21 21.13 -6.18
CA VAL A 31 -18.49 19.92 -5.79
C VAL A 31 -19.40 18.71 -5.96
N TYR A 32 -18.94 17.72 -6.70
CA TYR A 32 -19.61 16.46 -6.94
C TYR A 32 -18.81 15.30 -6.35
N ASP A 33 -19.54 14.29 -5.90
CA ASP A 33 -18.99 13.00 -5.49
C ASP A 33 -18.63 12.11 -6.70
N ALA A 34 -17.95 10.98 -6.48
CA ALA A 34 -17.59 10.05 -7.57
C ALA A 34 -18.81 9.45 -8.30
N THR A 35 -19.97 9.44 -7.62
CA THR A 35 -21.26 9.01 -8.18
C THR A 35 -21.99 10.11 -8.96
N GLY A 36 -21.41 11.31 -9.04
CA GLY A 36 -22.06 12.49 -9.63
C GLY A 36 -23.08 13.15 -8.72
N LYS A 37 -23.20 12.72 -7.45
CA LYS A 37 -24.07 13.36 -6.46
C LYS A 37 -23.48 14.71 -6.05
N LEU A 38 -24.33 15.73 -6.01
CA LEU A 38 -23.94 17.09 -5.67
C LEU A 38 -23.77 17.23 -4.15
N ILE A 39 -22.62 17.76 -3.71
CA ILE A 39 -22.26 17.96 -2.30
C ILE A 39 -22.39 19.44 -1.92
N ALA A 40 -21.92 20.33 -2.79
CA ALA A 40 -22.06 21.77 -2.64
C ALA A 40 -22.33 22.42 -4.00
N GLU A 41 -23.31 23.31 -4.04
CA GLU A 41 -23.75 23.99 -5.26
C GLU A 41 -23.38 25.48 -5.24
N ASN A 42 -22.92 25.99 -6.38
CA ASN A 42 -22.76 27.41 -6.69
C ASN A 42 -22.12 28.24 -5.55
N GLN A 43 -21.04 27.73 -4.98
CA GLN A 43 -20.29 28.47 -3.97
C GLN A 43 -19.56 29.64 -4.64
N PRO A 44 -19.80 30.90 -4.21
CA PRO A 44 -19.24 32.06 -4.88
C PRO A 44 -17.75 32.20 -4.58
N ILE A 45 -16.97 32.59 -5.59
CA ILE A 45 -15.55 32.90 -5.44
C ILE A 45 -15.36 34.40 -5.66
N THR A 46 -14.78 35.07 -4.66
CA THR A 46 -14.46 36.49 -4.76
C THR A 46 -13.29 36.67 -5.72
N ILE A 47 -13.52 37.41 -6.80
CA ILE A 47 -12.50 37.72 -7.81
C ILE A 47 -12.29 39.24 -7.90
N ASN A 48 -11.05 39.64 -8.23
CA ASN A 48 -10.75 41.00 -8.64
C ASN A 48 -10.82 41.08 -10.18
N SER A 49 -11.23 42.22 -10.72
CA SER A 49 -11.33 42.42 -12.17
C SER A 49 -9.96 42.30 -12.86
N GLY A 50 -9.89 41.58 -13.99
CA GLY A 50 -8.70 41.49 -14.84
C GLY A 50 -7.69 40.39 -14.48
N VAL A 51 -8.06 39.40 -13.67
CA VAL A 51 -7.16 38.32 -13.24
C VAL A 51 -7.33 37.08 -14.13
N LEU A 52 -6.21 36.50 -14.58
CA LEU A 52 -6.16 35.31 -15.47
C LEU A 52 -6.22 33.97 -14.73
N PHE A 53 -6.03 33.96 -13.42
CA PHE A 53 -6.09 32.76 -12.59
C PHE A 53 -6.67 33.08 -11.22
N VAL A 54 -7.41 32.13 -10.64
CA VAL A 54 -7.93 32.26 -9.28
C VAL A 54 -7.58 30.99 -8.52
N SER A 55 -6.97 31.19 -7.35
CA SER A 55 -6.79 30.15 -6.35
C SER A 55 -7.88 30.26 -5.29
N PHE A 56 -8.54 29.15 -5.00
CA PHE A 56 -9.51 29.05 -3.90
C PHE A 56 -9.33 27.72 -3.16
N SER A 57 -9.75 27.70 -1.90
CA SER A 57 -9.65 26.52 -1.04
C SER A 57 -11.03 25.93 -0.79
N VAL A 58 -11.20 24.64 -1.06
CA VAL A 58 -12.43 23.90 -0.74
C VAL A 58 -12.34 23.43 0.70
N SER A 59 -13.35 23.77 1.52
CA SER A 59 -13.36 23.44 2.95
C SER A 59 -13.21 21.95 3.21
N GLY A 60 -12.51 21.63 4.30
CA GLY A 60 -12.35 20.27 4.82
C GLY A 60 -13.67 19.56 5.06
N ASP A 61 -14.73 20.29 5.44
CA ASP A 61 -16.06 19.72 5.71
C ASP A 61 -16.66 19.03 4.46
N LEU A 62 -16.47 19.63 3.28
CA LEU A 62 -16.92 19.07 2.00
C LEU A 62 -16.05 17.87 1.56
N ASN A 63 -14.83 17.82 2.08
CA ASN A 63 -13.85 16.77 1.86
C ASN A 63 -13.87 15.71 2.97
N THR A 64 -14.89 15.67 3.82
CA THR A 64 -15.07 14.57 4.77
C THR A 64 -15.70 13.36 4.07
N LEU A 65 -15.08 12.19 4.24
CA LEU A 65 -15.62 10.92 3.78
C LEU A 65 -16.72 10.46 4.74
N THR A 66 -17.95 10.36 4.25
CA THR A 66 -19.09 9.77 4.96
C THR A 66 -19.25 8.29 4.57
N ASP A 67 -19.96 7.51 5.38
CA ASP A 67 -20.32 6.10 5.13
C ASP A 67 -19.17 5.06 5.23
N GLY A 68 -18.10 5.34 5.97
CA GLY A 68 -17.02 4.36 6.17
C GLY A 68 -16.20 4.05 4.91
N LYS A 69 -16.39 4.82 3.83
CA LYS A 69 -15.59 4.71 2.61
C LYS A 69 -14.14 5.11 2.89
N GLN A 70 -13.19 4.31 2.42
CA GLN A 70 -11.77 4.58 2.59
C GLN A 70 -11.21 5.58 1.56
N LYS A 71 -11.83 5.67 0.38
CA LYS A 71 -11.42 6.54 -0.72
C LYS A 71 -12.64 7.02 -1.48
N ASP A 72 -12.62 8.26 -1.91
CA ASP A 72 -13.61 8.81 -2.84
C ASP A 72 -12.95 9.82 -3.78
N MET A 73 -13.55 10.05 -4.94
CA MET A 73 -13.08 11.04 -5.90
C MET A 73 -14.04 12.23 -5.93
N ARG A 74 -13.49 13.43 -5.91
CA ARG A 74 -14.25 14.66 -6.01
C ARG A 74 -14.02 15.28 -7.37
N ARG A 75 -15.13 15.64 -8.02
CA ARG A 75 -15.14 16.43 -9.25
C ARG A 75 -15.60 17.83 -8.92
N ILE A 76 -14.80 18.81 -9.28
CA ILE A 76 -15.15 20.23 -9.16
C ILE A 76 -15.42 20.79 -10.53
N VAL A 77 -16.56 21.45 -10.65
CA VAL A 77 -16.92 22.22 -11.83
C VAL A 77 -16.90 23.69 -11.43
N VAL A 78 -15.97 24.44 -12.02
CA VAL A 78 -15.87 25.89 -11.86
C VAL A 78 -16.55 26.54 -13.03
N ARG A 79 -17.59 27.31 -12.75
CA ARG A 79 -18.36 28.07 -13.73
C ARG A 79 -17.98 29.54 -13.62
N SER A 80 -17.49 30.12 -14.71
CA SER A 80 -17.21 31.55 -14.81
C SER A 80 -18.10 32.22 -15.85
N GLU A 81 -18.52 33.44 -15.56
CA GLU A 81 -19.37 34.24 -16.43
C GLU A 81 -18.67 35.58 -16.70
N THR A 82 -18.53 35.94 -17.98
CA THR A 82 -17.93 37.21 -18.40
C THR A 82 -18.95 38.35 -18.40
N GLU A 83 -18.48 39.60 -18.38
CA GLU A 83 -19.33 40.79 -18.54
C GLU A 83 -20.13 40.77 -19.87
N THR A 84 -19.58 40.08 -20.87
CA THR A 84 -20.20 39.87 -22.19
C THR A 84 -21.24 38.73 -22.22
N GLY A 85 -21.49 38.06 -21.08
CA GLY A 85 -22.47 36.99 -20.94
C GLY A 85 -22.00 35.61 -21.44
N ARG A 86 -20.69 35.41 -21.67
CA ARG A 86 -20.15 34.09 -21.99
C ARG A 86 -19.94 33.29 -20.72
N VAL A 87 -20.43 32.06 -20.73
CA VAL A 87 -20.23 31.09 -19.65
C VAL A 87 -19.14 30.11 -20.08
N SER A 88 -18.16 29.89 -19.21
CA SER A 88 -17.18 28.80 -19.37
C SER A 88 -17.16 27.91 -18.14
N GLU A 89 -16.96 26.62 -18.37
CA GLU A 89 -16.91 25.58 -17.34
C GLU A 89 -15.58 24.84 -17.41
N THR A 90 -14.88 24.77 -16.27
CA THR A 90 -13.62 24.06 -16.14
C THR A 90 -13.78 22.96 -15.09
N GLU A 91 -13.41 21.73 -15.46
CA GLU A 91 -13.46 20.58 -14.57
C GLU A 91 -12.08 20.27 -13.96
N GLN A 92 -12.05 19.97 -12.66
CA GLN A 92 -10.88 19.43 -11.98
C GLN A 92 -11.25 18.23 -11.11
N PHE A 93 -10.31 17.30 -10.98
CA PHE A 93 -10.49 16.06 -10.24
C PHE A 93 -9.42 15.93 -9.15
N TYR A 94 -9.82 15.53 -7.95
CA TYR A 94 -8.92 15.19 -6.86
C TYR A 94 -9.47 14.02 -6.05
N ALA A 95 -8.57 13.24 -5.43
CA ALA A 95 -8.94 12.11 -4.59
C ALA A 95 -8.90 12.48 -3.12
N VAL A 96 -9.91 12.05 -2.36
CA VAL A 96 -10.00 12.17 -0.91
C VAL A 96 -9.79 10.79 -0.31
N ILE A 97 -8.84 10.68 0.63
CA ILE A 97 -8.49 9.40 1.24
C ILE A 97 -8.65 9.49 2.75
N ALA A 98 -9.27 8.46 3.34
CA ALA A 98 -9.41 8.34 4.78
C ALA A 98 -8.02 8.21 5.42
N SER A 99 -7.77 9.00 6.47
CA SER A 99 -6.66 8.72 7.38
C SER A 99 -7.05 7.52 8.23
N PHE A 100 -6.69 6.33 7.78
CA PHE A 100 -6.75 5.14 8.62
C PHE A 100 -5.34 4.76 9.08
N ASP A 101 -5.26 4.32 10.33
CA ASP A 101 -4.07 3.71 10.89
C ASP A 101 -4.00 2.24 10.48
N LEU A 102 -2.78 1.75 10.26
CA LEU A 102 -2.55 0.37 9.88
C LEU A 102 -2.87 -0.53 11.07
N VAL A 103 -3.79 -1.47 10.87
CA VAL A 103 -4.15 -2.47 11.87
C VAL A 103 -3.21 -3.68 11.75
N VAL A 104 -2.58 -4.06 12.86
CA VAL A 104 -1.67 -5.21 12.95
C VAL A 104 -2.45 -6.40 13.54
N PRO A 105 -2.47 -7.59 12.90
CA PRO A 105 -1.72 -8.03 11.70
C PRO A 105 -2.53 -7.99 10.39
N SER A 106 -3.75 -7.45 10.40
CA SER A 106 -4.68 -7.59 9.27
C SER A 106 -4.19 -6.88 8.00
N GLN A 107 -3.71 -5.65 8.13
CA GLN A 107 -3.28 -4.80 7.01
C GLN A 107 -1.76 -4.64 6.92
N SER A 108 -1.05 -4.70 8.05
CA SER A 108 0.41 -4.61 8.12
C SER A 108 0.94 -5.41 9.31
N PHE A 109 2.20 -5.86 9.27
CA PHE A 109 2.87 -6.46 10.42
C PHE A 109 3.57 -5.42 11.31
N ILE A 110 3.62 -4.16 10.85
CA ILE A 110 4.25 -3.03 11.54
C ILE A 110 3.37 -1.78 11.39
N SER A 111 3.26 -0.97 12.44
CA SER A 111 2.57 0.32 12.36
C SER A 111 3.35 1.30 11.48
N LEU A 112 2.70 2.35 10.97
CA LEU A 112 3.37 3.34 10.12
C LEU A 112 4.50 4.08 10.85
N MET A 113 4.31 4.40 12.13
CA MET A 113 5.31 5.15 12.89
C MET A 113 6.52 4.27 13.23
N GLU A 114 6.29 3.03 13.65
CA GLU A 114 7.38 2.06 13.86
C GLU A 114 8.11 1.76 12.55
N ALA A 115 7.40 1.70 11.43
CA ALA A 115 7.98 1.56 10.11
C ALA A 115 8.92 2.73 9.77
N LYS A 116 8.51 3.97 10.02
CA LYS A 116 9.36 5.15 9.80
C LYS A 116 10.60 5.13 10.70
N LEU A 117 10.45 4.74 11.97
CA LEU A 117 11.60 4.60 12.89
C LEU A 117 12.55 3.51 12.40
N ALA A 118 12.04 2.33 12.05
CA ALA A 118 12.85 1.24 11.53
C ALA A 118 13.54 1.60 10.20
N ALA A 119 12.88 2.39 9.36
CA ALA A 119 13.45 2.88 8.11
C ALA A 119 14.65 3.81 8.34
N MET A 120 14.69 4.60 9.42
CA MET A 120 15.85 5.48 9.71
C MET A 120 17.13 4.67 9.98
N ASP A 121 17.01 3.48 10.55
CA ASP A 121 18.14 2.61 10.85
C ASP A 121 18.54 1.71 9.66
N MET A 122 17.74 1.70 8.59
CA MET A 122 17.96 0.86 7.42
C MET A 122 18.74 1.60 6.34
N TYR A 123 19.81 0.96 5.87
CA TYR A 123 20.48 1.43 4.65
C TYR A 123 19.46 1.46 3.51
N GLU A 124 19.58 2.49 2.65
CA GLU A 124 18.83 2.58 1.41
C GLU A 124 17.31 2.86 1.58
N ALA A 125 16.83 3.23 2.77
CA ALA A 125 15.41 3.49 3.03
C ALA A 125 14.93 4.93 2.71
N ASP A 126 15.83 5.81 2.26
CA ASP A 126 15.52 7.23 1.97
C ASP A 126 14.37 7.37 0.95
N ALA A 127 14.37 6.53 -0.09
CA ALA A 127 13.32 6.51 -1.10
C ALA A 127 11.93 6.23 -0.50
N PHE A 128 11.86 5.38 0.53
CA PHE A 128 10.61 5.11 1.24
C PHE A 128 10.20 6.30 2.13
N LEU A 129 11.15 6.94 2.81
CA LEU A 129 10.88 8.10 3.67
C LEU A 129 10.44 9.35 2.89
N MET A 130 10.90 9.52 1.65
CA MET A 130 10.50 10.63 0.76
C MET A 130 9.08 10.49 0.20
N LEU A 131 8.47 9.31 0.29
CA LEU A 131 7.12 9.07 -0.18
C LEU A 131 6.07 9.75 0.71
N ASN A 132 4.91 10.06 0.11
CA ASN A 132 3.74 10.49 0.86
C ASN A 132 3.27 9.39 1.83
N ASP A 133 2.68 9.79 2.97
CA ASP A 133 2.15 8.84 3.96
C ASP A 133 1.22 7.78 3.34
N HIS A 134 0.47 8.17 2.30
CA HIS A 134 -0.42 7.25 1.60
C HIS A 134 0.34 6.15 0.85
N THR A 135 1.35 6.53 0.07
CA THR A 135 2.14 5.58 -0.73
C THR A 135 3.02 4.71 0.16
N GLN A 136 3.49 5.24 1.30
CA GLN A 136 4.13 4.44 2.35
C GLN A 136 3.21 3.35 2.90
N ARG A 137 1.94 3.67 3.19
CA ARG A 137 0.95 2.66 3.63
C ARG A 137 0.68 1.61 2.56
N GLN A 138 0.52 2.03 1.31
CA GLN A 138 0.29 1.09 0.21
C GLN A 138 1.46 0.12 0.05
N ALA A 139 2.70 0.61 0.13
CA ALA A 139 3.89 -0.24 0.08
C ALA A 139 3.93 -1.26 1.23
N LEU A 140 3.53 -0.87 2.44
CA LEU A 140 3.44 -1.80 3.58
C LEU A 140 2.32 -2.84 3.42
N ILE A 141 1.15 -2.45 2.90
CA ILE A 141 0.04 -3.37 2.63
C ILE A 141 0.43 -4.38 1.55
N GLU A 142 1.11 -3.92 0.50
CA GLU A 142 1.57 -4.81 -0.56
C GLU A 142 2.65 -5.77 -0.06
N ALA A 143 3.63 -5.26 0.69
CA ALA A 143 4.68 -6.07 1.32
C ALA A 143 4.09 -7.16 2.23
N THR A 144 3.07 -6.84 3.02
CA THR A 144 2.40 -7.83 3.85
C THR A 144 1.57 -8.82 3.06
N SER A 145 0.87 -8.40 2.01
CA SER A 145 0.18 -9.34 1.13
C SER A 145 1.14 -10.36 0.52
N ARG A 146 2.34 -9.93 0.10
CA ARG A 146 3.39 -10.82 -0.42
C ARG A 146 3.92 -11.76 0.66
N LEU A 147 4.10 -11.27 1.89
CA LEU A 147 4.51 -12.10 3.02
C LEU A 147 3.44 -13.12 3.41
N LYS A 148 2.16 -12.73 3.47
CA LYS A 148 1.04 -13.63 3.82
C LYS A 148 0.84 -14.75 2.80
N ALA A 149 1.28 -14.58 1.55
CA ALA A 149 1.27 -15.63 0.55
C ALA A 149 2.28 -16.76 0.84
N MET A 150 3.18 -16.59 1.81
CA MET A 150 4.15 -17.61 2.20
C MET A 150 3.56 -18.60 3.20
N SER A 151 3.94 -19.87 3.09
CA SER A 151 3.60 -20.92 4.05
C SER A 151 4.58 -20.95 5.22
N PHE A 152 4.17 -20.37 6.36
CA PHE A 152 4.95 -20.41 7.59
C PHE A 152 4.55 -21.61 8.44
N SER A 153 5.54 -22.41 8.86
CA SER A 153 5.30 -23.57 9.72
C SER A 153 5.38 -23.19 11.19
N LEU A 154 4.34 -23.52 11.94
CA LEU A 154 4.28 -23.33 13.39
C LEU A 154 5.41 -24.08 14.09
N LYS A 155 5.77 -25.29 13.64
CA LYS A 155 6.92 -26.03 14.19
C LYS A 155 8.22 -25.24 14.11
N ARG A 156 8.49 -24.64 12.95
CA ARG A 156 9.70 -23.85 12.72
C ARG A 156 9.67 -22.56 13.52
N ILE A 157 8.50 -21.93 13.61
CA ILE A 157 8.29 -20.74 14.44
C ILE A 157 8.64 -21.05 15.88
N TYR A 158 8.02 -22.05 16.50
CA TYR A 158 8.27 -22.43 17.90
C TYR A 158 9.58 -23.22 18.12
N LYS A 159 10.43 -23.37 17.10
CA LYS A 159 11.70 -24.14 17.13
C LYS A 159 11.54 -25.56 17.67
N ILE A 160 10.40 -26.18 17.36
CA ILE A 160 10.11 -27.56 17.76
C ILE A 160 10.97 -28.48 16.88
N SER A 161 11.89 -29.21 17.50
CA SER A 161 12.82 -30.12 16.82
C SER A 161 12.33 -31.57 16.76
N ASP A 162 11.09 -31.84 17.19
CA ASP A 162 10.56 -33.20 17.26
C ASP A 162 10.55 -33.85 15.87
N TYR A 163 11.45 -34.82 15.67
CA TYR A 163 11.43 -35.69 14.50
C TYR A 163 10.19 -36.60 14.58
N GLU A 164 9.57 -36.88 13.44
CA GLU A 164 8.40 -37.80 13.35
C GLU A 164 8.68 -39.18 14.00
N TYR A 165 9.95 -39.58 14.12
CA TYR A 165 10.38 -40.83 14.75
C TYR A 165 10.37 -40.84 16.28
N ASP A 166 10.41 -39.69 16.95
CA ASP A 166 10.37 -39.59 18.43
C ASP A 166 8.93 -39.56 18.98
N ARG A 167 7.93 -39.67 18.10
CA ARG A 167 6.52 -39.70 18.52
C ARG A 167 6.15 -41.12 18.92
N PRO A 168 5.52 -41.34 20.10
CA PRO A 168 4.99 -42.65 20.43
C PRO A 168 3.99 -43.08 19.35
N GLN A 169 4.27 -44.20 18.68
CA GLN A 169 3.59 -44.72 17.48
C GLN A 169 2.08 -45.01 17.65
N ASN A 170 1.53 -44.84 18.85
CA ASN A 170 0.17 -45.26 19.19
C ASN A 170 -0.87 -44.13 19.19
N ILE A 171 -0.52 -42.94 18.72
CA ILE A 171 -1.50 -41.85 18.60
C ILE A 171 -1.84 -41.64 17.12
N LEU A 172 -3.03 -42.09 16.74
CA LEU A 172 -3.69 -41.70 15.49
C LEU A 172 -3.92 -40.19 15.52
N VAL A 173 -3.01 -39.37 15.00
CA VAL A 173 -3.20 -37.91 14.98
C VAL A 173 -3.11 -37.39 13.55
N ALA A 174 -4.25 -36.92 13.06
CA ALA A 174 -4.36 -36.12 11.84
C ALA A 174 -3.64 -34.75 11.94
N ASN A 175 -3.14 -34.39 13.13
CA ASN A 175 -2.45 -33.14 13.41
C ASN A 175 -0.96 -33.39 13.73
N THR A 176 -0.11 -32.73 12.96
CA THR A 176 1.34 -32.80 13.07
C THR A 176 1.92 -31.87 14.15
N LEU A 177 1.10 -31.12 14.88
CA LEU A 177 1.53 -30.19 15.93
C LEU A 177 1.77 -30.89 17.29
N PRO A 178 2.63 -30.35 18.16
CA PRO A 178 2.77 -30.84 19.54
C PRO A 178 1.48 -30.70 20.34
N PHE A 179 1.35 -31.53 21.38
CA PHE A 179 0.15 -31.66 22.21
C PHE A 179 -0.34 -30.34 22.85
N TYR A 180 0.55 -29.37 23.10
CA TYR A 180 0.21 -28.06 23.67
C TYR A 180 -0.22 -27.00 22.64
N LEU A 181 -0.10 -27.28 21.33
CA LEU A 181 -0.61 -26.42 20.23
C LEU A 181 -1.80 -27.05 19.48
N ALA A 182 -2.06 -28.35 19.69
CA ALA A 182 -3.04 -29.12 18.94
C ALA A 182 -4.51 -28.71 19.20
N GLY A 183 -4.76 -27.89 20.23
CA GLY A 183 -6.08 -27.30 20.51
C GLY A 183 -6.37 -26.00 19.75
N ASP A 184 -5.33 -25.21 19.44
CA ASP A 184 -5.49 -23.84 18.95
C ASP A 184 -5.26 -23.72 17.42
N PHE A 185 -4.49 -24.63 16.82
CA PHE A 185 -4.19 -24.57 15.39
C PHE A 185 -4.58 -25.88 14.67
N LYS A 186 -5.43 -25.76 13.64
CA LYS A 186 -5.94 -26.90 12.84
C LYS A 186 -4.91 -27.46 11.85
N SER A 187 -3.84 -26.73 11.56
CA SER A 187 -2.83 -27.12 10.57
C SER A 187 -1.42 -26.73 11.02
N ASP A 188 -0.38 -27.38 10.47
CA ASP A 188 1.03 -27.04 10.73
C ASP A 188 1.41 -25.64 10.19
N ILE A 189 0.52 -25.02 9.40
CA ILE A 189 0.73 -23.76 8.70
C ILE A 189 -0.10 -22.65 9.37
N ILE A 190 0.49 -21.47 9.54
CA ILE A 190 -0.25 -20.27 9.98
C ILE A 190 -1.08 -19.72 8.83
N ASP A 191 -2.38 -19.56 9.05
CA ASP A 191 -3.24 -18.75 8.20
C ASP A 191 -3.37 -17.34 8.79
N PHE A 192 -2.77 -16.34 8.14
CA PHE A 192 -2.84 -14.94 8.57
C PHE A 192 -4.17 -14.25 8.23
N THR A 193 -5.08 -14.92 7.52
CA THR A 193 -6.41 -14.37 7.19
C THR A 193 -7.42 -14.61 8.31
N GLU A 194 -7.29 -15.73 9.03
CA GLU A 194 -8.16 -16.09 10.15
C GLU A 194 -7.62 -15.63 11.51
N LEU A 195 -6.35 -15.21 11.58
CA LEU A 195 -5.67 -14.86 12.82
C LEU A 195 -6.20 -13.54 13.42
N THR A 196 -6.62 -13.58 14.68
CA THR A 196 -7.02 -12.38 15.45
C THR A 196 -5.81 -11.63 16.01
N GLU A 197 -6.01 -10.37 16.43
CA GLU A 197 -4.94 -9.54 17.02
C GLU A 197 -4.37 -10.14 18.30
N ASP A 198 -5.22 -10.79 19.11
CA ASP A 198 -4.81 -11.37 20.38
C ASP A 198 -4.00 -12.65 20.16
N GLU A 199 -4.37 -13.49 19.18
CA GLU A 199 -3.59 -14.66 18.78
C GLU A 199 -2.23 -14.27 18.19
N PHE A 200 -2.15 -13.14 17.46
CA PHE A 200 -0.88 -12.64 16.94
C PHE A 200 0.10 -12.22 18.05
N LYS A 201 -0.41 -11.64 19.14
CA LYS A 201 0.42 -11.24 20.29
C LYS A 201 0.96 -12.44 21.08
N VAL A 202 0.30 -13.60 20.99
CA VAL A 202 0.75 -14.84 21.62
C VAL A 202 1.94 -15.46 20.86
N LEU A 203 2.13 -15.10 19.58
CA LEU A 203 3.27 -15.59 18.80
C LEU A 203 4.60 -15.14 19.42
N PRO A 204 5.67 -15.95 19.28
CA PRO A 204 6.95 -15.62 19.89
C PRO A 204 7.52 -14.27 19.42
N ASP A 205 8.00 -13.45 20.36
CA ASP A 205 8.55 -12.11 20.11
C ASP A 205 9.63 -12.04 19.03
N TYR A 206 10.45 -13.09 18.90
CA TYR A 206 11.46 -13.11 17.84
C TYR A 206 10.80 -13.19 16.46
N PHE A 207 9.75 -14.00 16.31
CA PHE A 207 9.06 -14.18 15.05
C PHE A 207 8.30 -12.91 14.63
N THR A 208 7.64 -12.25 15.56
CA THR A 208 6.91 -10.99 15.29
C THR A 208 7.87 -9.86 14.91
N LYS A 209 9.02 -9.73 15.59
CA LYS A 209 10.09 -8.77 15.24
C LYS A 209 10.67 -9.06 13.85
N ASP A 210 10.91 -10.32 13.56
CA ASP A 210 11.43 -10.76 12.27
C ASP A 210 10.43 -10.50 11.14
N LEU A 211 9.13 -10.74 11.36
CA LEU A 211 8.08 -10.39 10.41
C LEU A 211 7.99 -8.88 10.17
N ALA A 212 8.09 -8.07 11.22
CA ALA A 212 8.09 -6.62 11.11
C ALA A 212 9.30 -6.13 10.28
N GLN A 213 10.49 -6.67 10.56
CA GLN A 213 11.69 -6.34 9.80
C GLN A 213 11.60 -6.82 8.34
N ALA A 214 11.05 -8.01 8.09
CA ALA A 214 10.81 -8.53 6.75
C ALA A 214 9.84 -7.64 5.96
N CYS A 215 8.75 -7.20 6.61
CA CYS A 215 7.77 -6.30 6.01
C CYS A 215 8.42 -4.99 5.57
N MET A 216 9.29 -4.42 6.41
CA MET A 216 10.02 -3.19 6.08
C MET A 216 10.99 -3.36 4.91
N ILE A 217 11.78 -4.43 4.91
CA ILE A 217 12.72 -4.72 3.83
C ILE A 217 11.98 -4.91 2.50
N GLU A 218 10.83 -5.58 2.53
CA GLU A 218 10.01 -5.80 1.35
C GLU A 218 9.33 -4.51 0.86
N ALA A 219 8.83 -3.69 1.77
CA ALA A 219 8.24 -2.39 1.41
C ALA A 219 9.26 -1.47 0.74
N VAL A 220 10.49 -1.41 1.27
CA VAL A 220 11.59 -0.64 0.65
C VAL A 220 11.97 -1.22 -0.71
N ALA A 221 12.00 -2.55 -0.86
CA ALA A 221 12.30 -3.20 -2.14
C ALA A 221 11.21 -2.89 -3.19
N THR A 222 9.94 -2.86 -2.79
CA THR A 222 8.80 -2.59 -3.69
C THR A 222 8.83 -1.17 -4.26
N VAL A 223 9.39 -0.21 -3.52
CA VAL A 223 9.54 1.20 -3.96
C VAL A 223 10.70 1.39 -4.95
N LYS A 224 11.66 0.47 -4.98
CA LYS A 224 12.98 0.65 -5.61
C LYS A 224 13.15 0.05 -7.00
N THR A 225 12.07 -0.14 -7.76
CA THR A 225 11.99 -0.96 -9.00
C THR A 225 12.85 -0.51 -10.21
N ASP A 226 14.09 -0.07 -10.01
CA ASP A 226 15.03 0.39 -11.04
C ASP A 226 16.30 -0.50 -11.13
N GLY A 227 16.22 -1.73 -10.63
CA GLY A 227 17.34 -2.67 -10.66
C GLY A 227 17.46 -3.44 -11.98
N ALA A 228 18.69 -3.64 -12.46
CA ALA A 228 19.01 -4.60 -13.53
C ALA A 228 18.55 -6.06 -13.24
N ALA A 229 18.19 -6.37 -12.00
CA ALA A 229 17.57 -7.65 -11.63
C ALA A 229 16.06 -7.65 -11.86
N ASP A 230 15.39 -6.51 -11.65
CA ASP A 230 13.95 -6.36 -11.83
C ASP A 230 13.61 -6.30 -13.32
N ALA A 231 14.43 -5.61 -14.12
CA ALA A 231 14.33 -5.63 -15.58
C ALA A 231 14.37 -7.07 -16.15
N ARG A 232 15.14 -7.97 -15.51
CA ARG A 232 15.19 -9.39 -15.88
C ARG A 232 13.95 -10.16 -15.47
N GLU A 233 13.35 -9.82 -14.34
CA GLU A 233 12.09 -10.41 -13.87
C GLU A 233 10.92 -9.96 -14.76
N ASP A 234 10.96 -8.73 -15.26
CA ASP A 234 10.02 -8.17 -16.24
C ASP A 234 10.21 -8.72 -17.66
N GLY A 235 11.24 -9.53 -17.88
CA GLY A 235 11.50 -10.18 -19.16
C GLY A 235 12.20 -9.29 -20.20
N LEU A 236 12.80 -8.17 -19.78
CA LEU A 236 13.65 -7.37 -20.65
C LEU A 236 14.92 -8.17 -20.99
N LEU A 237 15.18 -8.32 -22.28
CA LEU A 237 16.36 -9.01 -22.80
C LEU A 237 17.56 -8.07 -22.95
N SER A 238 17.29 -6.79 -23.13
CA SER A 238 18.32 -5.76 -23.25
C SER A 238 17.75 -4.40 -22.85
N GLU A 239 18.57 -3.60 -22.18
CA GLU A 239 18.29 -2.19 -21.93
C GLU A 239 19.40 -1.35 -22.57
N SER A 240 19.01 -0.29 -23.29
CA SER A 240 19.93 0.68 -23.87
C SER A 240 19.85 1.97 -23.06
N ILE A 241 20.94 2.32 -22.37
CA ILE A 241 21.06 3.58 -21.63
C ILE A 241 22.13 4.41 -22.35
N GLY A 242 21.67 5.41 -23.10
CA GLY A 242 22.52 6.20 -23.99
C GLY A 242 23.11 5.33 -25.11
N GLU A 243 24.44 5.25 -25.18
CA GLU A 243 25.16 4.43 -26.17
C GLU A 243 25.46 3.00 -25.70
N THR A 244 25.19 2.69 -24.43
CA THR A 244 25.60 1.42 -23.82
C THR A 244 24.42 0.46 -23.77
N THR A 245 24.57 -0.73 -24.37
CA THR A 245 23.54 -1.78 -24.37
C THR A 245 23.94 -2.87 -23.38
N ASN A 246 23.13 -3.06 -22.34
CA ASN A 246 23.28 -4.16 -21.39
C ASN A 246 22.41 -5.33 -21.84
N MET A 247 23.03 -6.47 -22.14
CA MET A 247 22.30 -7.71 -22.45
C MET A 247 22.11 -8.56 -21.21
N TYR A 248 20.87 -9.00 -20.98
CA TYR A 248 20.52 -9.89 -19.89
C TYR A 248 20.54 -11.36 -20.33
N ARG A 249 20.84 -12.28 -19.40
CA ARG A 249 20.87 -13.73 -19.67
C ARG A 249 19.46 -14.23 -20.00
N SER A 250 19.32 -15.01 -21.08
CA SER A 250 18.05 -15.60 -21.48
C SER A 250 17.55 -16.63 -20.45
N GLY A 251 16.25 -16.54 -20.13
CA GLY A 251 15.55 -17.43 -19.20
C GLY A 251 14.76 -16.65 -18.15
N ARG A 252 13.44 -16.84 -18.11
CA ARG A 252 12.56 -16.28 -17.09
C ARG A 252 13.05 -16.76 -15.72
N SER A 253 13.53 -15.85 -14.89
CA SER A 253 13.81 -16.17 -13.48
C SER A 253 12.52 -16.65 -12.83
N ALA A 254 12.60 -17.62 -11.91
CA ALA A 254 11.44 -17.97 -11.08
C ALA A 254 10.90 -16.67 -10.46
N THR A 255 9.61 -16.38 -10.68
CA THR A 255 8.96 -15.16 -10.19
C THR A 255 9.20 -15.08 -8.70
N LYS A 256 10.02 -14.12 -8.27
CA LYS A 256 10.39 -14.04 -6.88
C LYS A 256 9.33 -13.23 -6.15
N THR A 257 8.48 -13.90 -5.39
CA THR A 257 7.41 -13.23 -4.62
C THR A 257 7.94 -12.23 -3.60
N LEU A 258 9.21 -12.35 -3.19
CA LEU A 258 9.85 -11.53 -2.16
C LEU A 258 11.30 -11.17 -2.53
N SER A 259 11.79 -10.05 -2.00
CA SER A 259 13.19 -9.65 -2.15
C SER A 259 14.16 -10.70 -1.57
N ARG A 260 15.42 -10.73 -2.05
CA ARG A 260 16.44 -11.64 -1.50
C ARG A 260 16.74 -11.40 -0.02
N LYS A 261 16.71 -10.14 0.42
CA LYS A 261 16.95 -9.78 1.82
C LYS A 261 15.79 -10.27 2.69
N THR A 262 14.54 -10.04 2.25
CA THR A 262 13.32 -10.53 2.92
C THR A 262 13.33 -12.05 3.03
N TRP A 263 13.61 -12.75 1.93
CA TRP A 263 13.64 -14.21 1.89
C TRP A 263 14.64 -14.81 2.89
N ARG A 264 15.85 -14.25 3.02
CA ARG A 264 16.87 -14.76 3.95
C ARG A 264 16.41 -14.71 5.41
N LEU A 265 15.61 -13.71 5.75
CA LEU A 265 15.12 -13.53 7.11
C LEU A 265 13.96 -14.48 7.40
N VAL A 266 13.05 -14.64 6.44
CA VAL A 266 11.81 -15.43 6.58
C VAL A 266 12.00 -16.93 6.31
N ALA A 267 12.98 -17.32 5.48
CA ALA A 267 13.16 -18.71 5.03
C ALA A 267 13.42 -19.73 6.15
N ARG A 268 13.82 -19.27 7.35
CA ARG A 268 13.97 -20.12 8.54
C ARG A 268 12.63 -20.56 9.12
N TYR A 269 11.55 -19.84 8.83
CA TYR A 269 10.19 -20.12 9.31
C TYR A 269 9.31 -20.81 8.26
N THR A 270 9.69 -20.79 6.99
CA THR A 270 8.91 -21.39 5.90
C THR A 270 9.14 -22.89 5.81
N ASP A 271 8.12 -23.65 5.43
CA ASP A 271 8.31 -25.06 5.09
C ASP A 271 8.88 -25.18 3.67
N ASN A 272 10.17 -25.45 3.55
CA ASN A 272 10.85 -25.60 2.26
C ASN A 272 10.84 -27.05 1.75
N VAL A 273 10.06 -27.94 2.37
CA VAL A 273 10.01 -29.35 1.97
C VAL A 273 9.07 -29.51 0.78
N ILE A 274 9.64 -29.72 -0.41
CA ILE A 274 8.90 -30.15 -1.59
C ILE A 274 8.51 -31.62 -1.38
N ARG A 275 7.26 -31.88 -0.96
CA ARG A 275 6.73 -33.24 -0.87
C ARG A 275 6.29 -33.70 -2.26
N LEU A 276 7.20 -34.38 -2.96
CA LEU A 276 6.87 -35.12 -4.18
C LEU A 276 6.04 -36.34 -3.80
N ARG A 277 4.71 -36.24 -3.93
CA ARG A 277 3.84 -37.40 -3.82
C ARG A 277 3.89 -38.17 -5.15
N ARG A 278 4.20 -39.46 -5.11
CA ARG A 278 3.97 -40.33 -6.28
C ARG A 278 2.46 -40.42 -6.50
N GLY A 279 2.03 -40.05 -7.71
CA GLY A 279 0.71 -40.42 -8.23
C GLY A 279 0.65 -41.90 -8.55
#